data_AF-A0A7J7MXU0-F1
#
_entry.id   AF-A0A7J7MXU0-F1
#
_cell.length_a   1.000
_cell.length_b   1.000
_cell.length_c   1.000
_cell.angle_alpha   90.00
_cell.angle_beta   90.00
_cell.angle_gamma   90.00
#
_symmetry.space_group_name_H-M   'P 1'
#
loop_
_entity.id
_entity.type
_entity.pdbx_description
1 polymer ?
#
loop_
_entity_poly.entity_id
_entity_poly.type
_entity_poly.pdbx_seq_one_letter_code
_entity_poly.pdbx_strand_id
1 'polypeptide(L)'
;MPIHIRCVSKVVVKRGIPIFPISTSLSQGQAFTGEASSYKFCKRLCKTKLFATPNSNDGYVSGYVVEETTNTNHALENEPVNLLKNWTPPRFLWRGLSVLILLGQVIIRTLKGKIHRRNTLQQLERVGPKSVGVCLLTSAFVGMAFTIQFVREFTRLGLTRSVGGVLALAFARELSPVITSIVVAGRIGSSFAAELGTMQVSEQTDTLRVLGSNPVDYLVTPRVIACVLALPILTLMCFTVGMASSALLADAVYGISINIILDSAKRALRPWDIISAMIKSQVFGGVISVVSCAWGVTTLGGAKGVGESTTSAVVISLVGIFIADFFLSYWFFQGAGDSLKHL
;
A
#
# COMPACT_ATOMS: atom_id res chain seq x y z
N MET A 1 2.13 -45.21 2.36
CA MET A 1 0.73 -44.90 2.75
C MET A 1 0.42 -43.44 2.42
N PRO A 2 -0.31 -43.14 1.34
CA PRO A 2 -0.81 -41.80 1.09
C PRO A 2 -2.30 -41.71 1.48
N ILE A 3 -2.67 -40.70 2.26
CA ILE A 3 -4.09 -40.42 2.57
C ILE A 3 -4.50 -39.19 1.77
N HIS A 4 -5.26 -39.46 0.73
CA HIS A 4 -6.09 -38.51 -0.01
C HIS A 4 -7.24 -38.02 0.89
N ILE A 5 -7.54 -36.72 0.91
CA ILE A 5 -8.85 -36.22 1.35
C ILE A 5 -9.45 -35.37 0.24
N ARG A 6 -10.57 -35.87 -0.30
CA ARG A 6 -11.43 -35.24 -1.28
C ARG A 6 -12.45 -34.33 -0.59
N CYS A 7 -12.77 -33.26 -1.30
CA CYS A 7 -13.82 -32.26 -1.10
C CYS A 7 -15.23 -32.86 -0.93
N VAL A 8 -16.06 -32.27 -0.05
CA VAL A 8 -17.54 -32.27 -0.22
C VAL A 8 -18.10 -30.90 0.16
N SER A 9 -18.74 -30.29 -0.84
CA SER A 9 -19.55 -29.09 -0.80
C SER A 9 -20.95 -29.41 -0.21
N LYS A 10 -21.51 -28.55 0.64
CA LYS A 10 -22.96 -28.57 0.94
C LYS A 10 -23.50 -27.16 1.18
N VAL A 11 -24.21 -26.68 0.16
CA VAL A 11 -25.12 -25.54 0.13
C VAL A 11 -26.36 -25.89 0.95
N VAL A 12 -26.79 -25.02 1.86
CA VAL A 12 -28.12 -25.08 2.49
C VAL A 12 -28.82 -23.75 2.30
N VAL A 13 -29.81 -23.76 1.41
CA VAL A 13 -30.82 -22.72 1.18
C VAL A 13 -31.97 -22.98 2.17
N LYS A 14 -32.47 -21.93 2.84
CA LYS A 14 -33.74 -22.00 3.58
C LYS A 14 -34.58 -20.75 3.28
N ARG A 15 -35.68 -20.94 2.53
CA ARG A 15 -36.78 -19.97 2.30
C ARG A 15 -37.90 -20.26 3.31
N GLY A 16 -38.61 -19.21 3.74
CA GLY A 16 -39.90 -19.31 4.45
C GLY A 16 -40.48 -17.93 4.76
N ILE A 17 -41.64 -17.63 4.16
CA ILE A 17 -42.44 -16.38 4.14
C ILE A 17 -43.56 -16.48 5.24
N PRO A 18 -44.29 -15.41 5.64
CA PRO A 18 -45.57 -14.97 5.00
C PRO A 18 -45.78 -13.42 4.98
N ILE A 19 -46.24 -12.75 3.90
CA ILE A 19 -47.60 -12.36 3.43
C ILE A 19 -48.48 -11.53 4.40
N PHE A 20 -48.86 -10.29 4.01
CA PHE A 20 -50.21 -9.63 4.04
C PHE A 20 -50.13 -8.19 3.41
N PRO A 21 -51.23 -7.52 2.98
CA PRO A 21 -51.37 -6.99 1.61
C PRO A 21 -52.02 -5.58 1.46
N ILE A 22 -52.14 -5.11 0.21
CA ILE A 22 -53.15 -4.17 -0.38
C ILE A 22 -53.31 -2.73 0.19
N SER A 23 -53.05 -1.73 -0.65
CA SER A 23 -54.04 -0.68 -0.99
C SER A 23 -53.67 0.09 -2.27
N THR A 24 -54.69 0.23 -3.11
CA THR A 24 -54.83 0.86 -4.42
C THR A 24 -55.26 2.33 -4.33
N SER A 25 -54.83 3.18 -5.27
CA SER A 25 -55.61 4.23 -5.99
C SER A 25 -54.66 5.10 -6.84
N LEU A 26 -54.81 5.13 -8.18
CA LEU A 26 -55.49 6.15 -9.02
C LEU A 26 -54.81 7.54 -8.97
N SER A 27 -54.63 8.34 -10.02
CA SER A 27 -54.79 8.27 -11.48
C SER A 27 -54.38 9.66 -12.03
N GLN A 28 -54.29 9.78 -13.36
CA GLN A 28 -54.09 10.99 -14.20
C GLN A 28 -52.65 11.51 -14.28
N GLY A 29 -51.97 11.57 -15.44
CA GLY A 29 -52.40 11.44 -16.83
C GLY A 29 -52.35 12.80 -17.52
N GLN A 30 -51.33 13.01 -18.36
CA GLN A 30 -51.46 13.84 -19.57
C GLN A 30 -50.42 13.39 -20.61
N ALA A 31 -50.95 13.10 -21.80
CA ALA A 31 -50.26 12.63 -22.98
C ALA A 31 -49.70 13.81 -23.79
N PHE A 32 -48.58 13.60 -24.48
CA PHE A 32 -48.40 14.12 -25.83
C PHE A 32 -47.48 13.19 -26.64
N THR A 33 -47.88 13.04 -27.89
CA THR A 33 -47.44 12.16 -28.97
C THR A 33 -46.04 12.44 -29.52
N GLY A 34 -45.36 11.41 -30.02
CA GLY A 34 -44.38 11.60 -31.11
C GLY A 34 -43.12 10.71 -31.06
N GLU A 35 -43.10 9.73 -31.96
CA GLU A 35 -41.93 9.13 -32.62
C GLU A 35 -40.89 8.33 -31.81
N ALA A 36 -40.92 7.01 -32.06
CA ALA A 36 -39.86 6.09 -31.72
C ALA A 36 -38.65 6.31 -32.64
N SER A 37 -37.49 6.60 -32.07
CA SER A 37 -36.22 6.45 -32.77
C SER A 37 -35.20 5.74 -31.90
N SER A 38 -34.98 4.47 -32.27
CA SER A 38 -34.02 3.55 -31.70
C SER A 38 -32.69 3.75 -32.41
N TYR A 39 -31.70 4.35 -31.75
CA TYR A 39 -30.33 4.41 -32.26
C TYR A 39 -29.41 3.51 -31.42
N LYS A 40 -29.29 2.26 -31.88
CA LYS A 40 -28.16 1.35 -31.63
C LYS A 40 -27.10 1.56 -32.71
N PHE A 41 -25.93 2.12 -32.38
CA PHE A 41 -24.62 1.82 -33.02
C PHE A 41 -23.54 2.70 -32.34
N CYS A 42 -22.29 2.33 -32.13
CA CYS A 42 -21.41 1.51 -32.96
C CYS A 42 -20.27 0.91 -32.13
N LYS A 43 -20.10 -0.42 -32.20
CA LYS A 43 -18.97 -1.17 -31.65
C LYS A 43 -18.02 -1.44 -32.83
N ARG A 44 -16.82 -0.86 -32.83
CA ARG A 44 -15.78 -1.15 -33.83
C ARG A 44 -15.23 -2.56 -33.60
N LEU A 45 -15.67 -3.52 -34.42
CA LEU A 45 -15.04 -4.82 -34.57
C LEU A 45 -14.38 -4.89 -35.95
N CYS A 46 -13.11 -5.26 -35.92
CA CYS A 46 -12.20 -5.29 -37.05
C CYS A 46 -12.62 -6.37 -38.06
N LYS A 47 -12.47 -6.04 -39.34
CA LYS A 47 -12.82 -6.82 -40.53
C LYS A 47 -12.23 -8.23 -40.50
N THR A 48 -13.08 -9.21 -40.78
CA THR A 48 -12.69 -10.42 -41.52
C THR A 48 -13.65 -10.53 -42.71
N LYS A 49 -13.12 -10.41 -43.93
CA LYS A 49 -13.89 -10.62 -45.17
C LYS A 49 -14.25 -12.09 -45.30
N LEU A 50 -15.50 -12.39 -45.61
CA LEU A 50 -15.90 -13.69 -46.14
C LEU A 50 -16.91 -13.45 -47.25
N PHE A 51 -16.52 -13.84 -48.46
CA PHE A 51 -17.36 -13.80 -49.66
C PHE A 51 -18.41 -14.91 -49.57
N ALA A 52 -19.65 -14.57 -49.91
CA ALA A 52 -20.77 -15.49 -49.98
C ALA A 52 -21.00 -15.95 -51.43
N THR A 53 -21.40 -17.20 -51.59
CA THR A 53 -22.29 -17.64 -52.69
C THR A 53 -23.29 -18.65 -52.12
N PRO A 54 -24.60 -18.56 -52.45
CA PRO A 54 -25.64 -19.33 -51.80
C PRO A 54 -25.89 -20.66 -52.54
N ASN A 55 -26.14 -21.76 -51.83
CA ASN A 55 -27.24 -22.66 -52.22
C ASN A 55 -27.64 -23.67 -51.11
N SER A 56 -28.88 -24.11 -51.24
CA SER A 56 -29.73 -24.91 -50.36
C SER A 56 -29.27 -26.33 -49.99
N ASN A 57 -29.88 -26.78 -48.89
CA ASN A 57 -30.13 -28.15 -48.42
C ASN A 57 -29.06 -28.90 -47.61
N ASP A 58 -29.51 -29.25 -46.40
CA ASP A 58 -29.29 -30.49 -45.64
C ASP A 58 -27.88 -30.85 -45.13
N GLY A 59 -27.77 -30.83 -43.80
CA GLY A 59 -27.35 -31.98 -42.99
C GLY A 59 -25.92 -32.53 -43.15
N TYR A 60 -25.05 -32.13 -42.20
CA TYR A 60 -23.76 -32.73 -41.82
C TYR A 60 -22.70 -32.89 -42.92
N VAL A 61 -21.42 -32.63 -42.59
CA VAL A 61 -20.28 -33.54 -42.86
C VAL A 61 -18.94 -32.89 -42.46
N SER A 62 -18.11 -33.78 -41.93
CA SER A 62 -16.69 -33.69 -41.57
C SER A 62 -15.79 -33.30 -42.76
N GLY A 63 -14.68 -32.59 -42.51
CA GLY A 63 -13.69 -32.23 -43.54
C GLY A 63 -12.28 -32.66 -43.16
N TYR A 64 -11.77 -33.67 -43.86
CA TYR A 64 -10.37 -34.11 -43.86
C TYR A 64 -9.49 -33.22 -44.75
N VAL A 65 -8.21 -33.20 -44.37
CA VAL A 65 -6.93 -32.89 -45.06
C VAL A 65 -6.95 -32.62 -46.58
N VAL A 66 -6.23 -31.56 -47.00
CA VAL A 66 -5.47 -31.53 -48.26
C VAL A 66 -4.11 -30.89 -48.00
N GLU A 67 -3.07 -31.65 -48.32
CA GLU A 67 -1.64 -31.33 -48.32
C GLU A 67 -1.26 -30.80 -49.71
N GLU A 68 -0.52 -29.70 -49.78
CA GLU A 68 0.14 -29.29 -51.02
C GLU A 68 1.58 -28.86 -50.70
N THR A 69 2.51 -29.71 -51.12
CA THR A 69 3.96 -29.50 -51.09
C THR A 69 4.38 -28.79 -52.37
N THR A 70 5.11 -27.67 -52.29
CA THR A 70 6.11 -27.34 -53.32
C THR A 70 7.27 -26.53 -52.73
N ASN A 71 8.47 -26.91 -53.18
CA ASN A 71 9.75 -26.80 -52.51
C ASN A 71 10.52 -25.47 -52.68
N THR A 72 11.30 -25.18 -51.64
CA THR A 72 12.70 -24.67 -51.61
C THR A 72 13.09 -23.39 -52.33
N ASN A 73 13.57 -22.42 -51.56
CA ASN A 73 14.96 -21.95 -51.67
C ASN A 73 15.47 -21.46 -50.30
N HIS A 74 16.60 -22.02 -49.88
CA HIS A 74 17.37 -21.63 -48.70
C HIS A 74 18.11 -20.31 -48.96
N ALA A 75 18.06 -19.38 -48.00
CA ALA A 75 19.16 -18.47 -47.70
C ALA A 75 19.11 -18.09 -46.21
N LEU A 76 20.16 -18.51 -45.51
CA LEU A 76 20.46 -18.22 -44.11
C LEU A 76 21.07 -16.80 -44.01
N GLU A 77 20.95 -16.22 -42.81
CA GLU A 77 21.76 -15.15 -42.20
C GLU A 77 21.18 -13.72 -42.05
N ASN A 78 21.12 -13.35 -40.75
CA ASN A 78 21.28 -12.03 -40.13
C ASN A 78 20.02 -11.28 -39.62
N GLU A 79 19.43 -11.90 -38.58
CA GLU A 79 18.82 -11.26 -37.40
C GLU A 79 19.76 -10.23 -36.74
N PRO A 80 19.38 -8.94 -36.65
CA PRO A 80 19.39 -8.32 -35.32
C PRO A 80 18.33 -7.21 -35.12
N VAL A 81 17.10 -7.36 -35.64
CA VAL A 81 16.05 -6.31 -35.50
C VAL A 81 14.83 -6.75 -34.69
N ASN A 82 14.66 -8.05 -34.42
CA ASN A 82 13.50 -8.56 -33.68
C ASN A 82 13.71 -8.69 -32.16
N LEU A 83 14.95 -8.66 -31.67
CA LEU A 83 15.26 -8.83 -30.24
C LEU A 83 14.84 -7.66 -29.34
N LEU A 84 14.71 -6.44 -29.89
CA LEU A 84 14.32 -5.25 -29.11
C LEU A 84 12.81 -4.98 -29.07
N LYS A 85 11.99 -5.73 -29.85
CA LYS A 85 10.55 -5.49 -29.96
C LYS A 85 9.70 -6.28 -28.95
N ASN A 86 10.23 -7.39 -28.43
CA ASN A 86 9.53 -8.23 -27.43
C ASN A 86 9.85 -7.84 -25.97
N TRP A 87 10.68 -6.82 -25.76
CA TRP A 87 11.00 -6.36 -24.41
C TRP A 87 9.88 -5.47 -23.87
N THR A 88 8.79 -6.12 -23.45
CA THR A 88 7.84 -5.47 -22.55
C THR A 88 8.50 -5.45 -21.16
N PRO A 89 8.85 -4.27 -20.62
CA PRO A 89 9.39 -4.20 -19.27
C PRO A 89 8.40 -4.87 -18.31
N PRO A 90 8.88 -5.68 -17.34
CA PRO A 90 8.02 -6.37 -16.41
C PRO A 90 7.06 -5.38 -15.75
N ARG A 91 5.78 -5.76 -15.59
CA ARG A 91 4.70 -4.88 -15.08
C ARG A 91 5.06 -4.15 -13.79
N PHE A 92 5.97 -4.72 -13.00
CA PHE A 92 6.54 -4.11 -11.80
C PHE A 92 7.35 -2.83 -12.08
N LEU A 93 8.17 -2.81 -13.14
CA LEU A 93 8.97 -1.63 -13.53
C LEU A 93 8.08 -0.46 -13.95
N TRP A 94 7.01 -0.73 -14.70
CA TRP A 94 6.03 0.30 -15.06
C TRP A 94 5.30 0.85 -13.83
N ARG A 95 4.90 -0.02 -12.90
CA ARG A 95 4.26 0.42 -11.65
C ARG A 95 5.22 1.20 -10.74
N GLY A 96 6.50 0.80 -10.70
CA GLY A 96 7.54 1.54 -9.99
C GLY A 96 7.80 2.93 -10.57
N LEU A 97 7.81 3.06 -11.90
CA LEU A 97 7.93 4.36 -12.56
C LEU A 97 6.71 5.26 -12.25
N SER A 98 5.50 4.70 -12.21
CA SER A 98 4.30 5.43 -11.79
C SER A 98 4.38 5.97 -10.37
N VAL A 99 5.03 5.25 -9.43
CA VAL A 99 5.28 5.73 -8.07
C VAL A 99 6.18 6.97 -8.09
N LEU A 100 7.27 6.95 -8.85
CA LEU A 100 8.19 8.09 -8.99
C LEU A 100 7.52 9.32 -9.62
N ILE A 101 6.72 9.11 -10.67
CA ILE A 101 5.97 10.19 -11.33
C ILE A 101 4.93 10.78 -10.37
N LEU A 102 4.17 9.95 -9.65
CA LEU A 102 3.20 10.40 -8.67
C LEU A 102 3.87 11.10 -7.49
N LEU A 103 5.02 10.62 -7.03
CA LEU A 103 5.81 11.29 -6.00
C LEU A 103 6.18 12.71 -6.45
N GLY A 104 6.74 12.86 -7.65
CA GLY A 104 7.08 14.17 -8.21
C GLY A 104 5.87 15.09 -8.36
N GLN A 105 4.73 14.57 -8.84
CA GLN A 105 3.49 15.33 -8.94
C GLN A 105 2.95 15.76 -7.58
N VAL A 106 2.95 14.86 -6.60
CA VAL A 106 2.48 15.16 -5.24
C VAL A 106 3.36 16.22 -4.60
N ILE A 107 4.70 16.13 -4.72
CA ILE A 107 5.62 17.13 -4.18
C ILE A 107 5.35 18.51 -4.80
N ILE A 108 5.31 18.59 -6.14
CA ILE A 108 5.08 19.85 -6.86
C ILE A 108 3.74 20.48 -6.49
N ARG A 109 2.69 19.66 -6.35
CA ARG A 109 1.33 20.14 -6.07
C ARG A 109 1.09 20.45 -4.60
N THR A 110 1.76 19.74 -3.70
CA THR A 110 1.79 20.07 -2.27
C THR A 110 2.46 21.43 -2.07
N LEU A 111 3.56 21.72 -2.80
CA LEU A 111 4.17 23.05 -2.80
C LEU A 111 3.27 24.14 -3.42
N LYS A 112 2.44 23.82 -4.43
CA LYS A 112 1.51 24.78 -5.04
C LYS A 112 0.29 25.14 -4.16
N GLY A 113 0.11 24.50 -3.00
CA GLY A 113 -0.79 25.00 -1.95
C GLY A 113 -2.31 24.86 -2.19
N LYS A 114 -2.77 24.21 -3.27
CA LYS A 114 -4.21 23.93 -3.48
C LYS A 114 -4.68 22.74 -2.64
N ILE A 115 -4.68 22.90 -1.31
CA ILE A 115 -4.98 21.82 -0.37
C ILE A 115 -6.43 21.91 0.10
N HIS A 116 -7.20 20.84 -0.12
CA HIS A 116 -8.52 20.67 0.47
C HIS A 116 -8.38 20.36 1.97
N ARG A 117 -8.40 21.40 2.81
CA ARG A 117 -8.18 21.29 4.27
C ARG A 117 -9.17 20.33 4.94
N ARG A 118 -10.44 20.37 4.55
CA ARG A 118 -11.49 19.50 5.13
C ARG A 118 -11.21 18.02 4.88
N ASN A 119 -10.85 17.65 3.65
CA ASN A 119 -10.52 16.26 3.31
C ASN A 119 -9.23 15.82 4.01
N THR A 120 -8.24 16.71 4.10
CA THR A 120 -6.98 16.43 4.81
C THR A 120 -7.23 16.13 6.29
N LEU A 121 -8.10 16.91 6.95
CA LEU A 121 -8.44 16.71 8.36
C LEU A 121 -9.16 15.38 8.60
N GLN A 122 -10.09 15.01 7.72
CA GLN A 122 -10.77 13.71 7.77
C GLN A 122 -9.79 12.54 7.60
N GLN A 123 -8.81 12.68 6.69
CA GLN A 123 -7.77 11.66 6.55
C GLN A 123 -6.85 11.63 7.78
N LEU A 124 -6.52 12.78 8.36
CA LEU A 124 -5.67 12.86 9.56
C LEU A 124 -6.31 12.16 10.76
N GLU A 125 -7.61 12.35 10.98
CA GLU A 125 -8.38 11.66 12.04
C GLU A 125 -8.36 10.13 11.84
N ARG A 126 -8.35 9.69 10.59
CA ARG A 126 -8.29 8.27 10.26
C ARG A 126 -6.89 7.67 10.46
N VAL A 127 -5.84 8.38 10.03
CA VAL A 127 -4.47 7.88 10.13
C VAL A 127 -4.00 7.89 11.58
N GLY A 128 -4.18 9.02 12.28
CA GLY A 128 -3.65 9.22 13.62
C GLY A 128 -4.45 8.46 14.68
N PRO A 129 -5.53 9.03 15.25
CA PRO A 129 -6.28 8.48 16.37
C PRO A 129 -6.62 7.00 16.26
N LYS A 130 -7.10 6.56 15.09
CA LYS A 130 -7.48 5.15 14.94
C LYS A 130 -6.28 4.22 15.09
N SER A 131 -5.08 4.63 14.68
CA SER A 131 -3.89 3.75 14.61
C SER A 131 -3.04 3.78 15.87
N VAL A 132 -3.25 4.77 16.75
CA VAL A 132 -2.52 4.91 18.03
C VAL A 132 -2.55 3.61 18.83
N GLY A 133 -3.73 3.02 19.05
CA GLY A 133 -3.85 1.83 19.90
C GLY A 133 -3.00 0.64 19.45
N VAL A 134 -3.01 0.33 18.15
CA VAL A 134 -2.22 -0.77 17.59
C VAL A 134 -0.73 -0.44 17.66
N CYS A 135 -0.33 0.79 17.33
CA CYS A 135 1.08 1.20 17.35
C CYS A 135 1.66 1.19 18.77
N LEU A 136 0.92 1.68 19.77
CA LEU A 136 1.34 1.68 21.17
C LEU A 136 1.50 0.26 21.70
N LEU A 137 0.51 -0.61 21.45
CA LEU A 137 0.55 -2.00 21.89
C LEU A 137 1.76 -2.74 21.29
N THR A 138 1.98 -2.61 19.98
CA THR A 138 3.14 -3.22 19.33
C THR A 138 4.46 -2.67 19.89
N SER A 139 4.58 -1.35 20.06
CA SER A 139 5.79 -0.73 20.61
C SER A 139 6.08 -1.19 22.04
N ALA A 140 5.05 -1.39 22.87
CA ALA A 140 5.20 -1.87 24.23
C ALA A 140 5.81 -3.28 24.28
N PHE A 141 5.28 -4.21 23.48
CA PHE A 141 5.78 -5.58 23.39
C PHE A 141 7.18 -5.65 22.78
N VAL A 142 7.47 -4.85 21.75
CA VAL A 142 8.82 -4.80 21.19
C VAL A 142 9.83 -4.24 22.22
N GLY A 143 9.46 -3.21 22.98
CA GLY A 143 10.24 -2.71 24.13
C GLY A 143 10.58 -3.80 25.14
N MET A 144 9.56 -4.54 25.57
CA MET A 144 9.74 -5.66 26.49
C MET A 144 10.67 -6.74 25.93
N ALA A 145 10.45 -7.17 24.69
CA ALA A 145 11.26 -8.21 24.05
C ALA A 145 12.73 -7.78 23.86
N PHE A 146 12.96 -6.51 23.53
CA PHE A 146 14.31 -5.98 23.33
C PHE A 146 15.05 -5.80 24.67
N THR A 147 14.33 -5.35 25.71
CA THR A 147 14.88 -5.25 27.08
C THR A 147 15.41 -6.57 27.58
N ILE A 148 14.68 -7.68 27.38
CA ILE A 148 15.12 -9.02 27.80
C ILE A 148 16.48 -9.38 27.18
N GLN A 149 16.66 -9.07 25.89
CA GLN A 149 17.87 -9.37 25.15
C GLN A 149 19.05 -8.52 25.64
N PHE A 150 18.85 -7.20 25.75
CA PHE A 150 19.91 -6.27 26.12
C PHE A 150 20.32 -6.39 27.57
N VAL A 151 19.37 -6.49 28.51
CA VAL A 151 19.70 -6.62 29.93
C VAL A 151 20.53 -7.88 30.18
N ARG A 152 20.20 -9.01 29.55
CA ARG A 152 20.94 -10.26 29.70
C ARG A 152 22.39 -10.12 29.23
N GLU A 153 22.59 -9.52 28.06
CA GLU A 153 23.92 -9.39 27.48
C GLU A 153 24.79 -8.39 28.25
N PHE A 154 24.24 -7.25 28.62
CA PHE A 154 24.97 -6.24 29.38
C PHE A 154 25.27 -6.66 30.81
N THR A 155 24.40 -7.47 31.44
CA THR A 155 24.68 -8.02 32.78
C THR A 155 25.85 -9.00 32.73
N ARG A 156 26.00 -9.79 31.65
CA ARG A 156 27.19 -10.64 31.45
C ARG A 156 28.48 -9.84 31.33
N LEU A 157 28.40 -8.65 30.73
CA LEU A 157 29.54 -7.74 30.59
C LEU A 157 29.77 -6.85 31.83
N GLY A 158 28.95 -6.96 32.88
CA GLY A 158 29.04 -6.10 34.08
C GLY A 158 28.60 -4.64 33.84
N LEU A 159 27.92 -4.35 32.72
CA LEU A 159 27.55 -3.00 32.27
C LEU A 159 26.07 -2.65 32.49
N THR A 160 25.47 -3.14 33.58
CA THR A 160 24.02 -3.00 33.85
C THR A 160 23.54 -1.54 33.89
N ARG A 161 24.40 -0.59 34.30
CA ARG A 161 24.06 0.86 34.34
C ARG A 161 23.97 1.51 32.95
N SER A 162 24.52 0.90 31.91
CA SER A 162 24.53 1.44 30.54
C SER A 162 23.38 0.91 29.67
N VAL A 163 22.60 -0.06 30.18
CA VAL A 163 21.51 -0.69 29.43
C VAL A 163 20.48 0.33 28.97
N GLY A 164 20.05 1.23 29.85
CA GLY A 164 19.04 2.24 29.54
C GLY A 164 19.47 3.18 28.42
N GLY A 165 20.75 3.59 28.40
CA GLY A 165 21.31 4.43 27.35
C GLY A 165 21.28 3.76 25.97
N VAL A 166 21.73 2.51 25.89
CA VAL A 166 21.77 1.76 24.62
C VAL A 166 20.36 1.47 24.12
N LEU A 167 19.46 1.12 25.04
CA LEU A 167 18.06 0.89 24.71
C LEU A 167 17.42 2.16 24.13
N ALA A 168 17.61 3.30 24.78
CA ALA A 168 17.04 4.56 24.33
C ALA A 168 17.59 5.01 22.97
N LEU A 169 18.89 4.80 22.71
CA LEU A 169 19.49 5.04 21.40
C LEU A 169 18.92 4.13 20.31
N ALA A 170 18.76 2.83 20.59
CA ALA A 170 18.19 1.88 19.65
C ALA A 170 16.71 2.24 19.32
N PHE A 171 15.94 2.62 20.33
CA PHE A 171 14.56 3.08 20.19
C PHE A 171 14.46 4.35 19.35
N ALA A 172 15.25 5.38 19.69
CA ALA A 172 15.20 6.66 18.99
C ALA A 172 15.65 6.56 17.52
N ARG A 173 16.75 5.85 17.26
CA ARG A 173 17.39 5.89 15.93
C ARG A 173 16.73 4.97 14.90
N GLU A 174 16.29 3.79 15.32
CA GLU A 174 15.87 2.73 14.39
C GLU A 174 14.50 2.16 14.74
N LEU A 175 14.33 1.63 15.95
CA LEU A 175 13.16 0.80 16.29
C LEU A 175 11.86 1.60 16.24
N SER A 176 11.75 2.76 16.89
CA SER A 176 10.48 3.49 16.95
C SER A 176 9.99 3.93 15.57
N PRO A 177 10.79 4.62 14.71
CA PRO A 177 10.34 5.01 13.38
C PRO A 177 9.95 3.82 12.51
N VAL A 178 10.72 2.74 12.54
CA VAL A 178 10.51 1.57 11.68
C VAL A 178 9.26 0.78 12.12
N ILE A 179 9.12 0.48 13.42
CA ILE A 179 7.97 -0.28 13.95
C ILE A 179 6.66 0.47 13.67
N THR A 180 6.61 1.77 13.98
CA THR A 180 5.41 2.58 13.73
C THR A 180 5.06 2.58 12.24
N SER A 181 6.06 2.71 11.37
CA SER A 181 5.85 2.74 9.91
C SER A 181 5.36 1.40 9.36
N ILE A 182 5.88 0.27 9.85
CA ILE A 182 5.43 -1.07 9.45
C ILE A 182 3.95 -1.28 9.81
N VAL A 183 3.56 -0.92 11.05
CA VAL A 183 2.17 -1.06 11.52
C VAL A 183 1.23 -0.17 10.70
N VAL A 184 1.63 1.07 10.44
CA VAL A 184 0.83 2.02 9.66
C VAL A 184 0.76 1.62 8.18
N ALA A 185 1.84 1.09 7.59
CA ALA A 185 1.83 0.56 6.24
C ALA A 185 0.82 -0.58 6.08
N GLY A 186 0.82 -1.53 7.02
CA GLY A 186 -0.11 -2.66 7.02
C GLY A 186 -1.57 -2.24 7.16
N ARG A 187 -1.87 -1.26 8.02
CA ARG A 187 -3.26 -0.89 8.31
C ARG A 187 -3.80 0.24 7.43
N ILE A 188 -3.10 1.38 7.44
CA ILE A 188 -3.51 2.59 6.71
C ILE A 188 -3.13 2.47 5.25
N GLY A 189 -1.94 1.96 4.94
CA GLY A 189 -1.52 1.72 3.56
C GLY A 189 -2.47 0.77 2.82
N SER A 190 -2.85 -0.35 3.45
CA SER A 190 -3.88 -1.26 2.90
C SER A 190 -5.22 -0.55 2.69
N SER A 191 -5.69 0.20 3.69
CA SER A 191 -6.95 0.92 3.60
C SER A 191 -6.94 1.94 2.46
N PHE A 192 -5.83 2.63 2.23
CA PHE A 192 -5.71 3.60 1.15
C PHE A 192 -5.74 2.93 -0.22
N ALA A 193 -4.98 1.85 -0.39
CA ALA A 193 -4.95 1.09 -1.64
C ALA A 193 -6.32 0.48 -1.96
N ALA A 194 -7.00 -0.12 -0.97
CA ALA A 194 -8.31 -0.74 -1.16
C ALA A 194 -9.39 0.29 -1.55
N GLU A 195 -9.42 1.46 -0.93
CA GLU A 195 -10.38 2.51 -1.25
C GLU A 195 -10.16 3.09 -2.65
N LEU A 196 -8.91 3.42 -2.99
CA LEU A 196 -8.60 3.97 -4.31
C LEU A 196 -8.79 2.92 -5.40
N GLY A 197 -8.45 1.66 -5.12
CA GLY A 197 -8.70 0.55 -6.02
C GLY A 197 -10.20 0.35 -6.27
N THR A 198 -11.03 0.46 -5.24
CA THR A 198 -12.49 0.37 -5.39
C THR A 198 -13.03 1.54 -6.21
N MET A 199 -12.59 2.77 -5.92
CA MET A 199 -12.97 3.95 -6.72
C MET A 199 -12.54 3.84 -8.19
N GLN A 200 -11.37 3.26 -8.44
CA GLN A 200 -10.83 3.04 -9.78
C GLN A 200 -11.63 1.99 -10.55
N VAL A 201 -11.98 0.87 -9.90
CA VAL A 201 -12.77 -0.19 -10.52
C VAL A 201 -14.23 0.24 -10.76
N SER A 202 -14.76 1.14 -9.94
CA SER A 202 -16.10 1.71 -10.11
C SER A 202 -16.16 2.94 -11.01
N GLU A 203 -15.10 3.26 -11.76
CA GLU A 203 -15.01 4.43 -12.68
C GLU A 203 -15.27 5.81 -12.00
N GLN A 204 -15.20 5.86 -10.66
CA GLN A 204 -15.44 7.10 -9.90
C GLN A 204 -14.30 8.10 -10.12
N THR A 205 -13.06 7.62 -10.25
CA THR A 205 -11.89 8.46 -10.57
C THR A 205 -11.95 9.05 -11.96
N ASP A 206 -12.57 8.36 -12.92
CA ASP A 206 -12.76 8.87 -14.29
C ASP A 206 -13.90 9.90 -14.32
N THR A 207 -14.97 9.66 -13.56
CA THR A 207 -16.05 10.63 -13.35
C THR A 207 -15.51 11.97 -12.83
N LEU A 208 -14.58 11.95 -11.86
CA LEU A 208 -13.93 13.17 -11.36
C LEU A 208 -13.18 13.94 -12.45
N ARG A 209 -12.53 13.25 -13.39
CA ARG A 209 -11.83 13.91 -14.52
C ARG A 209 -12.81 14.59 -15.47
N VAL A 210 -13.96 13.97 -15.73
CA VAL A 210 -15.03 14.55 -16.57
C VAL A 210 -15.63 15.81 -15.92
N LEU A 211 -15.73 15.82 -14.58
CA LEU A 211 -16.16 17.00 -13.80
C LEU A 211 -15.08 18.11 -13.69
N GLY A 212 -13.97 17.99 -14.42
CA GLY A 212 -12.90 18.99 -14.44
C GLY A 212 -12.00 18.99 -13.19
N SER A 213 -12.12 17.98 -12.31
CA SER A 213 -11.32 17.86 -11.09
C SER A 213 -10.22 16.82 -11.25
N ASN A 214 -8.98 17.18 -10.91
CA ASN A 214 -7.87 16.24 -10.94
C ASN A 214 -7.99 15.21 -9.79
N PRO A 215 -8.11 13.91 -10.07
CA PRO A 215 -8.29 12.89 -9.03
C PRO A 215 -7.09 12.79 -8.08
N VAL A 216 -5.87 13.05 -8.58
CA VAL A 216 -4.65 13.06 -7.76
C VAL A 216 -4.67 14.17 -6.71
N ASP A 217 -5.22 15.34 -7.06
CA ASP A 217 -5.29 16.49 -6.13
C ASP A 217 -6.35 16.28 -5.06
N TYR A 218 -7.48 15.70 -5.45
CA TYR A 218 -8.62 15.52 -4.58
C TYR A 218 -8.49 14.30 -3.66
N LEU A 219 -7.89 13.20 -4.15
CA LEU A 219 -7.84 11.93 -3.43
C LEU A 219 -6.47 11.62 -2.83
N VAL A 220 -5.38 11.82 -3.59
CA VAL A 220 -4.03 11.36 -3.19
C VAL A 220 -3.35 12.38 -2.27
N THR A 221 -3.31 13.65 -2.69
CA THR A 221 -2.64 14.73 -1.94
C THR A 221 -3.07 14.84 -0.46
N PRO A 222 -4.37 14.86 -0.10
CA PRO A 222 -4.77 14.95 1.31
C PRO A 222 -4.35 13.73 2.14
N ARG A 223 -4.28 12.53 1.53
CA ARG A 223 -3.83 11.31 2.21
C ARG A 223 -2.34 11.34 2.49
N VAL A 224 -1.55 11.85 1.55
CA VAL A 224 -0.09 11.99 1.72
C VAL A 224 0.22 12.98 2.84
N ILE A 225 -0.39 14.17 2.81
CA ILE A 225 -0.18 15.18 3.86
C ILE A 225 -0.61 14.65 5.23
N ALA A 226 -1.78 13.99 5.33
CA ALA A 226 -2.24 13.39 6.57
C ALA A 226 -1.26 12.34 7.12
N CYS A 227 -0.69 11.49 6.26
CA CYS A 227 0.24 10.44 6.67
C CYS A 227 1.59 11.01 7.12
N VAL A 228 2.14 11.97 6.37
CA VAL A 228 3.41 12.65 6.70
C VAL A 228 3.32 13.40 8.03
N LEU A 229 2.17 14.01 8.33
CA LEU A 229 1.96 14.73 9.59
C LEU A 229 1.65 13.79 10.77
N ALA A 230 0.88 12.72 10.55
CA ALA A 230 0.51 11.80 11.62
C ALA A 230 1.67 10.93 12.11
N LEU A 231 2.50 10.40 11.20
CA LEU A 231 3.56 9.48 11.57
C LEU A 231 4.60 9.97 12.58
N PRO A 232 5.14 11.21 12.51
CA PRO A 232 6.07 11.68 13.53
C PRO A 232 5.44 11.74 14.91
N ILE A 233 4.17 12.13 15.00
CA ILE A 233 3.45 12.17 16.28
C ILE A 233 3.28 10.76 16.83
N LEU A 234 2.89 9.79 15.98
CA LEU A 234 2.76 8.40 16.40
C LEU A 234 4.10 7.78 16.80
N THR A 235 5.18 8.13 16.11
CA THR A 235 6.53 7.64 16.39
C THR A 235 7.01 8.10 17.77
N LEU A 236 6.77 9.36 18.13
CA LEU A 236 7.08 9.88 19.46
C LEU A 236 6.28 9.17 20.56
N MET A 237 5.00 8.90 20.33
CA MET A 237 4.18 8.13 21.28
C MET A 237 4.67 6.68 21.42
N CYS A 238 5.07 6.04 20.32
CA CYS A 238 5.66 4.69 20.36
C CYS A 238 7.01 4.68 21.08
N PHE A 239 7.81 5.73 20.93
CA PHE A 239 9.08 5.87 21.66
C PHE A 239 8.86 5.95 23.17
N THR A 240 7.94 6.81 23.63
CA THR A 240 7.68 6.97 25.06
C THR A 240 7.10 5.69 25.67
N VAL A 241 6.14 5.06 25.01
CA VAL A 241 5.53 3.81 25.50
C VAL A 241 6.51 2.63 25.43
N GLY A 242 7.31 2.52 24.36
CA GLY A 242 8.35 1.50 24.24
C GLY A 242 9.44 1.62 25.31
N MET A 243 9.86 2.84 25.64
CA MET A 243 10.80 3.09 26.74
C MET A 243 10.17 2.85 28.11
N ALA A 244 8.90 3.23 28.31
CA ALA A 244 8.19 3.00 29.57
C ALA A 244 8.00 1.49 29.84
N SER A 245 7.54 0.72 28.85
CA SER A 245 7.36 -0.74 28.99
C SER A 245 8.69 -1.45 29.25
N SER A 246 9.76 -0.98 28.62
CA SER A 246 11.12 -1.47 28.82
C SER A 246 11.62 -1.24 30.25
N ALA A 247 11.44 -0.02 30.77
CA ALA A 247 11.87 0.31 32.12
C ALA A 247 11.08 -0.47 33.19
N LEU A 248 9.76 -0.63 32.99
CA LEU A 248 8.91 -1.44 33.87
C LEU A 248 9.33 -2.90 33.90
N LEU A 249 9.66 -3.49 32.75
CA LEU A 249 10.09 -4.88 32.68
C LEU A 249 11.46 -5.11 33.33
N ALA A 250 12.39 -4.18 33.12
CA ALA A 250 13.73 -4.28 33.70
C ALA A 250 13.71 -4.20 35.23
N ASP A 251 12.81 -3.40 35.80
CA ASP A 251 12.57 -3.34 37.23
C ASP A 251 11.92 -4.64 37.74
N ALA A 252 10.81 -5.06 37.11
CA ALA A 252 10.02 -6.21 37.56
C ALA A 252 10.76 -7.56 37.45
N VAL A 253 11.58 -7.76 36.42
CA VAL A 253 12.21 -9.07 36.13
C VAL A 253 13.68 -9.11 36.55
N TYR A 254 14.40 -8.01 36.43
CA TYR A 254 15.85 -7.97 36.64
C TYR A 254 16.27 -7.15 37.87
N GLY A 255 15.33 -6.53 38.59
CA GLY A 255 15.60 -5.74 39.78
C GLY A 255 16.42 -4.47 39.51
N ILE A 256 16.44 -3.98 38.26
CA ILE A 256 17.16 -2.76 37.90
C ILE A 256 16.20 -1.59 38.07
N SER A 257 16.49 -0.72 39.04
CA SER A 257 15.64 0.44 39.32
C SER A 257 15.39 1.29 38.07
N ILE A 258 14.11 1.62 37.85
CA ILE A 258 13.62 2.49 36.77
C ILE A 258 14.43 3.80 36.67
N ASN A 259 14.82 4.37 37.81
CA ASN A 259 15.57 5.63 37.85
C ASN A 259 16.95 5.49 37.18
N ILE A 260 17.62 4.35 37.35
CA ILE A 260 18.94 4.10 36.73
C ILE A 260 18.79 4.03 35.21
N ILE A 261 17.73 3.37 34.73
CA ILE A 261 17.46 3.21 33.30
C ILE A 261 17.12 4.54 32.66
N LEU A 262 16.23 5.32 33.27
CA LEU A 262 15.82 6.63 32.75
C LEU A 262 16.95 7.65 32.80
N ASP A 263 17.76 7.66 33.86
CA ASP A 263 18.91 8.55 33.94
C ASP A 263 20.01 8.18 32.92
N SER A 264 20.26 6.89 32.74
CA SER A 264 21.15 6.37 31.69
C SER A 264 20.65 6.72 30.29
N ALA A 265 19.34 6.56 30.05
CA ALA A 265 18.69 6.95 28.80
C ALA A 265 18.84 8.46 28.53
N LYS A 266 18.58 9.31 29.53
CA LYS A 266 18.70 10.76 29.41
C LYS A 266 20.13 11.21 29.13
N ARG A 267 21.13 10.55 29.71
CA ARG A 267 22.55 10.85 29.46
C ARG A 267 23.02 10.42 28.07
N ALA A 268 22.44 9.35 27.52
CA ALA A 268 22.82 8.84 26.20
C ALA A 268 22.10 9.57 25.05
N LEU A 269 20.83 9.95 25.23
CA LEU A 269 20.05 10.58 24.18
C LEU A 269 20.55 12.00 23.87
N ARG A 270 20.79 12.28 22.60
CA ARG A 270 20.99 13.65 22.12
C ARG A 270 19.68 14.18 21.52
N PRO A 271 19.42 15.50 21.58
CA PRO A 271 18.27 16.11 20.91
C PRO A 271 18.22 15.78 19.40
N TRP A 272 19.39 15.62 18.78
CA TRP A 272 19.51 15.21 17.39
C TRP A 272 18.92 13.83 17.10
N ASP A 273 19.00 12.88 18.04
CA ASP A 273 18.46 11.54 17.84
C ASP A 273 16.93 11.60 17.69
N ILE A 274 16.24 12.40 18.50
CA ILE A 274 14.78 12.60 18.42
C ILE A 274 14.39 13.31 17.11
N ILE A 275 15.11 14.38 16.75
CA ILE A 275 14.84 15.13 15.52
C ILE A 275 15.02 14.23 14.29
N SER A 276 16.10 13.43 14.26
CA SER A 276 16.36 12.48 13.18
C SER A 276 15.25 11.43 13.06
N ALA A 277 14.74 10.93 14.20
CA ALA A 277 13.61 10.00 14.24
C ALA A 277 12.33 10.60 13.65
N MET A 278 12.03 11.86 13.96
CA MET A 278 10.89 12.58 13.41
C MET A 278 11.03 12.76 11.89
N ILE A 279 12.20 13.19 11.40
CA ILE A 279 12.43 13.37 9.96
C ILE A 279 12.32 12.02 9.24
N LYS A 280 12.92 10.95 9.76
CA LYS A 280 12.77 9.59 9.22
C LYS A 280 11.30 9.18 9.10
N SER A 281 10.54 9.34 10.18
CA SER A 281 9.12 8.97 10.19
C SER A 281 8.26 9.78 9.21
N GLN A 282 8.60 11.05 8.95
CA GLN A 282 7.94 11.84 7.91
C GLN A 282 8.20 11.26 6.52
N VAL A 283 9.46 10.90 6.22
CA VAL A 283 9.82 10.27 4.94
C VAL A 283 9.10 8.93 4.78
N PHE A 284 9.08 8.09 5.81
CA PHE A 284 8.35 6.81 5.77
C PHE A 284 6.85 7.02 5.53
N GLY A 285 6.25 8.06 6.11
CA GLY A 285 4.83 8.40 5.89
C GLY A 285 4.55 8.82 4.46
N GLY A 286 5.47 9.56 3.85
CA GLY A 286 5.45 9.89 2.43
C GLY A 286 5.54 8.64 1.56
N VAL A 287 6.50 7.75 1.83
CA VAL A 287 6.67 6.50 1.07
C VAL A 287 5.40 5.64 1.15
N ILE A 288 4.88 5.39 2.35
CA ILE A 288 3.67 4.58 2.56
C ILE A 288 2.49 5.15 1.77
N SER A 289 2.21 6.44 1.96
CA SER A 289 1.03 7.06 1.36
C SER A 289 1.12 7.14 -0.17
N VAL A 290 2.29 7.47 -0.72
CA VAL A 290 2.49 7.56 -2.18
C VAL A 290 2.43 6.19 -2.83
N VAL A 291 3.13 5.19 -2.28
CA VAL A 291 3.11 3.82 -2.81
C VAL A 291 1.70 3.24 -2.73
N SER A 292 1.02 3.34 -1.59
CA SER A 292 -0.34 2.82 -1.44
C SER A 292 -1.35 3.50 -2.36
N CYS A 293 -1.24 4.82 -2.55
CA CYS A 293 -2.12 5.51 -3.48
C CYS A 293 -1.82 5.16 -4.93
N ALA A 294 -0.54 5.03 -5.32
CA ALA A 294 -0.13 4.64 -6.66
C ALA A 294 -0.67 3.26 -7.05
N TRP A 295 -0.58 2.29 -6.15
CA TRP A 295 -1.13 0.95 -6.36
C TRP A 295 -2.66 0.94 -6.40
N GLY A 296 -3.32 1.77 -5.59
CA GLY A 296 -4.77 1.94 -5.64
C GLY A 296 -5.27 2.51 -6.97
N VAL A 297 -4.67 3.60 -7.48
CA VAL A 297 -5.12 4.23 -8.74
C VAL A 297 -4.76 3.44 -10.00
N THR A 298 -3.80 2.52 -9.91
CA THR A 298 -3.41 1.63 -11.02
C THR A 298 -4.04 0.24 -10.94
N THR A 299 -5.01 0.06 -10.03
CA THR A 299 -5.73 -1.20 -9.87
C THR A 299 -6.60 -1.50 -11.08
N LEU A 300 -6.58 -2.75 -11.53
CA LEU A 300 -7.37 -3.28 -12.64
C LEU A 300 -7.94 -4.65 -12.24
N GLY A 301 -9.06 -5.07 -12.83
CA GLY A 301 -9.56 -6.44 -12.68
C GLY A 301 -10.57 -6.67 -11.54
N GLY A 302 -11.46 -5.70 -11.29
CA GLY A 302 -12.59 -5.90 -10.37
C GLY A 302 -12.18 -6.03 -8.91
N ALA A 303 -13.05 -6.62 -8.09
CA ALA A 303 -12.80 -6.82 -6.65
C ALA A 303 -11.54 -7.67 -6.36
N LYS A 304 -11.23 -8.67 -7.21
CA LYS A 304 -10.01 -9.47 -7.08
C LYS A 304 -8.75 -8.62 -7.25
N GLY A 305 -8.75 -7.75 -8.26
CA GLY A 305 -7.65 -6.81 -8.51
C GLY A 305 -7.40 -5.83 -7.36
N VAL A 306 -8.47 -5.40 -6.67
CA VAL A 306 -8.35 -4.55 -5.47
C VAL A 306 -7.59 -5.27 -4.36
N GLY A 307 -7.90 -6.55 -4.10
CA GLY A 307 -7.19 -7.36 -3.12
C GLY A 307 -5.70 -7.52 -3.44
N GLU A 308 -5.38 -7.91 -4.68
CA GLU A 308 -3.99 -8.09 -5.13
C GLU A 308 -3.18 -6.79 -5.11
N SER A 309 -3.82 -5.67 -5.47
CA SER A 309 -3.15 -4.36 -5.45
C SER A 309 -2.93 -3.87 -4.02
N THR A 310 -3.85 -4.20 -3.10
CA THR A 310 -3.73 -3.87 -1.67
C THR A 310 -2.56 -4.62 -1.03
N THR A 311 -2.43 -5.92 -1.25
CA THR A 311 -1.32 -6.70 -0.70
C THR A 311 0.02 -6.29 -1.29
N SER A 312 0.07 -6.08 -2.61
CA SER A 312 1.28 -5.62 -3.30
C SER A 312 1.72 -4.23 -2.82
N ALA A 313 0.76 -3.32 -2.58
CA ALA A 313 1.04 -1.99 -2.04
C ALA A 313 1.75 -2.07 -0.68
N VAL A 314 1.27 -2.92 0.23
CA VAL A 314 1.88 -3.08 1.55
C VAL A 314 3.30 -3.62 1.43
N VAL A 315 3.50 -4.69 0.66
CA VAL A 315 4.83 -5.30 0.50
C VAL A 315 5.83 -4.30 -0.06
N ILE A 316 5.45 -3.53 -1.08
CA ILE A 316 6.33 -2.55 -1.71
C ILE A 316 6.58 -1.36 -0.80
N SER A 317 5.58 -0.92 -0.03
CA SER A 317 5.78 0.10 1.00
C SER A 317 6.78 -0.37 2.06
N LEU A 318 6.70 -1.63 2.51
CA LEU A 318 7.65 -2.19 3.49
C LEU A 318 9.09 -2.24 2.95
N VAL A 319 9.27 -2.73 1.72
CA VAL A 319 10.58 -2.72 1.05
C VAL A 319 11.09 -1.28 0.89
N GLY A 320 10.23 -0.36 0.49
CA GLY A 320 10.56 1.06 0.36
C GLY A 320 10.96 1.71 1.69
N ILE A 321 10.31 1.36 2.80
CA ILE A 321 10.68 1.82 4.15
C ILE A 321 12.07 1.34 4.51
N PHE A 322 12.39 0.04 4.33
CA PHE A 322 13.73 -0.47 4.66
C PHE A 322 14.83 0.15 3.81
N ILE A 323 14.58 0.36 2.52
CA ILE A 323 15.54 1.06 1.64
C ILE A 323 15.74 2.51 2.11
N ALA A 324 14.64 3.23 2.38
CA ALA A 324 14.71 4.61 2.86
C ALA A 324 15.41 4.70 4.23
N ASP A 325 15.16 3.75 5.12
CA ASP A 325 15.80 3.68 6.43
C ASP A 325 17.32 3.52 6.30
N PHE A 326 17.78 2.59 5.45
CA PHE A 326 19.21 2.43 5.19
C PHE A 326 19.88 3.72 4.71
N PHE A 327 19.29 4.39 3.71
CA PHE A 327 19.86 5.65 3.18
C PHE A 327 19.83 6.80 4.20
N LEU A 328 18.75 6.93 4.97
CA LEU A 328 18.64 7.98 5.99
C LEU A 328 19.55 7.72 7.18
N SER A 329 19.69 6.47 7.62
CA SER A 329 20.64 6.07 8.66
C SER A 329 22.06 6.35 8.22
N TYR A 330 22.40 6.00 6.98
CA TYR A 330 23.71 6.30 6.41
C TYR A 330 23.99 7.81 6.42
N TRP A 331 23.06 8.63 5.90
CA TRP A 331 23.23 10.09 5.88
C TRP A 331 23.36 10.69 7.28
N PHE A 332 22.45 10.36 8.21
CA PHE A 332 22.41 11.01 9.52
C PHE A 332 23.54 10.58 10.44
N PHE A 333 24.02 9.33 10.35
CA PHE A 333 25.01 8.79 11.28
C PHE A 333 26.43 8.68 10.71
N GLN A 334 26.65 8.94 9.41
CA GLN A 334 28.01 9.07 8.86
C GLN A 334 28.81 10.18 9.55
N GLY A 335 28.17 11.30 9.89
CA GLY A 335 28.84 12.44 10.53
C GLY A 335 29.33 12.18 11.97
N ALA A 336 28.88 11.11 12.63
CA ALA A 336 29.39 10.75 13.97
C ALA A 336 30.78 10.09 13.92
N GLY A 337 31.22 9.62 12.75
CA GLY A 337 32.52 9.00 12.55
C GLY A 337 33.67 9.98 12.30
N ASP A 338 33.38 11.21 11.83
CA ASP A 338 34.44 12.18 11.52
C ASP A 338 35.07 12.82 12.78
N SER A 339 34.42 12.74 13.94
CA SER A 339 35.04 13.09 15.22
C SER A 339 36.12 12.10 15.67
N LEU A 340 36.20 10.90 15.08
CA LEU A 340 37.23 9.89 15.36
C LEU A 340 38.42 9.96 14.40
N LYS A 341 38.35 10.76 13.32
CA LYS A 341 39.50 11.01 12.44
C LYS A 341 40.40 12.16 12.92
N HIS A 342 39.92 12.96 13.88
CA HIS A 342 40.61 14.12 14.42
C HIS A 342 41.09 13.91 15.88
N LEU A 343 41.11 12.67 16.36
CA LEU A 343 41.65 12.25 17.66
C LEU A 343 42.85 11.33 17.42
#